data_AF-A0A524K1D4-F1
#
_entry.id   AF-A0A524K1D4-F1
#
_cell.length_a   1.000
_cell.length_b   1.000
_cell.length_c   1.000
_cell.angle_alpha   90.00
_cell.angle_beta   90.00
_cell.angle_gamma   90.00
#
_symmetry.space_group_name_H-M   'P 1'
#
loop_
_entity.id
_entity.type
_entity.pdbx_description
1 polymer ?
#
loop_
_entity_poly.entity_id
_entity_poly.type
_entity_poly.pdbx_seq_one_letter_code
_entity_poly.pdbx_strand_id
1 'polypeptide(L)'
;PDQRWPVRTVPVCINTVQFPLPSAARCYKLGEAIGRAVEAWPSDTKVLVLGTGGLSHQLDGERAGHINKDFDLRFMDSLIGDDPKWATQFSINELVRQAGTQGIELLMWLAARGALTGKVRELHRNYHIPISNTAAGLMLLENR
;
A
#
# COMPACT_ATOMS: atom_id res chain seq x y z
N PRO A 1 27.16 -3.14 3.70
CA PRO A 1 27.04 -1.66 3.78
C PRO A 1 27.27 -1.22 5.23
N ASP A 2 27.74 0.00 5.46
CA ASP A 2 28.15 0.54 6.77
C ASP A 2 26.98 0.90 7.73
N GLN A 3 25.75 0.65 7.28
CA GLN A 3 24.48 0.93 7.98
C GLN A 3 24.26 2.40 8.38
N ARG A 4 24.99 3.35 7.76
CA ARG A 4 24.81 4.80 8.01
C ARG A 4 23.69 5.37 7.15
N TRP A 5 22.44 5.14 7.55
CA TRP A 5 21.28 5.64 6.84
C TRP A 5 21.03 7.13 7.13
N PRO A 6 20.67 7.96 6.12
CA PRO A 6 20.50 9.40 6.28
C PRO A 6 19.16 9.79 6.96
N VAL A 7 18.30 8.83 7.25
CA VAL A 7 16.96 9.04 7.83
C VAL A 7 16.72 8.11 9.00
N ARG A 8 15.91 8.56 9.96
CA ARG A 8 15.39 7.73 11.05
C ARG A 8 14.14 7.00 10.58
N THR A 9 13.96 5.75 11.01
CA THR A 9 12.84 4.90 10.58
C THR A 9 12.05 4.39 11.77
N VAL A 10 10.73 4.36 11.66
CA VAL A 10 9.81 3.70 12.60
C VAL A 10 9.07 2.60 11.85
N PRO A 11 9.37 1.31 12.10
CA PRO A 11 8.69 0.23 11.40
C PRO A 11 7.27 0.03 11.93
N VAL A 12 6.31 -0.11 11.01
CA VAL A 12 4.92 -0.49 11.31
C VAL A 12 4.60 -1.78 10.56
N CYS A 13 4.48 -2.88 11.28
CA CYS A 13 4.25 -4.20 10.71
C CYS A 13 2.75 -4.51 10.63
N ILE A 14 2.26 -4.90 9.45
CA ILE A 14 0.89 -5.38 9.23
C ILE A 14 0.96 -6.86 8.88
N ASN A 15 0.29 -7.72 9.65
CA ASN A 15 0.20 -9.15 9.33
C ASN A 15 -0.61 -9.37 8.05
N THR A 16 0.06 -9.86 7.00
CA THR A 16 -0.52 -10.27 5.72
C THR A 16 -0.28 -11.75 5.42
N VAL A 17 0.25 -12.51 6.38
CA VAL A 17 0.70 -13.89 6.19
C VAL A 17 -0.28 -14.88 6.82
N GLN A 18 -0.57 -14.73 8.11
CA GLN A 18 -1.38 -15.68 8.85
C GLN A 18 -2.82 -15.17 9.00
N PHE A 19 -3.79 -15.93 8.49
CA PHE A 19 -5.19 -15.60 8.71
C PHE A 19 -5.59 -15.70 10.20
N PRO A 20 -6.49 -14.82 10.70
CA PRO A 20 -7.22 -13.78 9.97
C PRO A 20 -6.38 -12.53 9.66
N LEU A 21 -6.54 -11.99 8.46
CA LEU A 21 -5.90 -10.74 8.03
C LEU A 21 -6.75 -9.51 8.42
N PRO A 22 -6.13 -8.35 8.69
CA PRO A 22 -6.88 -7.12 8.91
C PRO A 22 -7.61 -6.70 7.63
N SER A 23 -8.84 -6.20 7.74
CA SER A 23 -9.58 -5.70 6.57
C SER A 23 -8.91 -4.46 5.97
N ALA A 24 -9.12 -4.24 4.67
CA ALA A 24 -8.72 -3.01 3.98
C ALA A 24 -9.21 -1.74 4.69
N ALA A 25 -10.46 -1.74 5.19
CA ALA A 25 -11.00 -0.66 5.99
C ALA A 25 -10.23 -0.43 7.30
N ARG A 26 -9.76 -1.49 7.96
CA ARG A 26 -8.96 -1.39 9.20
C ARG A 26 -7.57 -0.83 8.91
N CYS A 27 -6.93 -1.26 7.82
CA CYS A 27 -5.63 -0.75 7.38
C CYS A 27 -5.70 0.74 7.01
N TYR A 28 -6.74 1.16 6.28
CA TYR A 28 -6.93 2.58 5.97
C TYR A 28 -7.13 3.42 7.25
N LYS A 29 -7.97 2.95 8.18
CA LYS A 29 -8.18 3.62 9.48
C LYS A 29 -6.92 3.70 10.34
N LEU A 30 -6.06 2.67 10.28
CA LEU A 30 -4.74 2.71 10.91
C LEU A 30 -3.89 3.83 10.31
N GLY A 31 -3.89 3.95 8.98
CA GLY A 31 -3.27 5.06 8.26
C GLY A 31 -3.76 6.42 8.75
N GLU A 32 -5.08 6.63 8.80
CA GLU A 32 -5.67 7.88 9.29
C GLU A 32 -5.23 8.21 10.73
N ALA A 33 -5.08 7.19 11.59
CA ALA A 33 -4.57 7.37 12.95
C ALA A 33 -3.08 7.75 12.99
N ILE A 34 -2.26 7.13 12.13
CA ILE A 34 -0.83 7.48 11.98
C ILE A 34 -0.69 8.91 11.47
N GLY A 35 -1.44 9.31 10.44
CA GLY A 35 -1.42 10.67 9.90
C GLY A 35 -1.70 11.72 10.97
N ARG A 36 -2.80 11.55 11.73
CA ARG A 36 -3.12 12.45 12.86
C ARG A 36 -2.03 12.47 13.95
N ALA A 37 -1.41 11.33 14.24
CA ALA A 37 -0.34 11.26 15.24
C ALA A 37 0.92 12.02 14.77
N VAL A 38 1.26 11.91 13.48
CA VAL A 38 2.36 12.67 12.86
C VAL A 38 2.07 14.17 12.86
N GLU A 39 0.85 14.58 12.50
CA GLU A 39 0.43 16.00 12.52
C GLU A 39 0.44 16.61 13.93
N ALA A 40 0.06 15.83 14.94
CA ALA A 40 0.01 16.29 16.33
C ALA A 40 1.38 16.32 17.02
N TRP A 41 2.42 15.75 16.41
CA TRP A 41 3.75 15.70 17.00
C TRP A 41 4.42 17.09 16.93
N PRO A 42 4.81 17.71 18.07
CA PRO A 42 5.39 19.06 18.07
C PRO A 42 6.85 19.05 17.56
N SER A 43 7.00 18.93 16.24
CA SER A 43 8.28 18.98 15.53
C SER A 43 8.09 19.58 14.13
N ASP A 44 9.14 20.19 13.61
CA ASP A 44 9.27 20.65 12.22
C ASP A 44 9.86 19.57 11.28
N THR A 45 10.03 18.34 11.78
CA THR A 45 10.59 17.23 11.02
C THR A 45 9.67 16.84 9.85
N LYS A 46 10.25 16.72 8.65
CA LYS A 46 9.55 16.14 7.49
C LYS A 46 9.44 14.63 7.63
N VAL A 47 8.22 14.09 7.55
CA VAL A 47 7.94 12.66 7.67
C VAL A 47 7.54 12.09 6.30
N LEU A 48 8.15 10.98 5.93
CA LEU A 48 7.78 10.16 4.77
C LEU A 48 7.08 8.89 5.26
N VAL A 49 5.91 8.58 4.71
CA VAL A 49 5.19 7.32 4.98
C VAL A 49 5.36 6.41 3.77
N LEU A 50 5.83 5.18 3.99
CA LEU A 50 6.05 4.18 2.96
C LEU A 50 5.08 3.01 3.16
N GLY A 51 4.27 2.73 2.15
CA GLY A 51 3.51 1.48 2.02
C GLY A 51 4.21 0.59 1.01
N THR A 52 4.76 -0.53 1.45
CA THR A 52 5.59 -1.41 0.62
C THR A 52 4.91 -2.74 0.35
N GLY A 53 5.42 -3.51 -0.61
CA GLY A 53 4.84 -4.78 -1.06
C GLY A 53 3.90 -4.61 -2.27
N GLY A 54 3.32 -5.70 -2.73
CA GLY A 54 2.45 -5.73 -3.91
C GLY A 54 3.19 -5.62 -5.26
N LEU A 55 2.49 -5.41 -6.38
CA LEU A 55 1.03 -5.39 -6.55
C LEU A 55 0.51 -6.81 -6.79
N SER A 56 -0.23 -7.08 -7.87
CA SER A 56 -0.71 -8.43 -8.13
C SER A 56 0.45 -9.43 -8.27
N HIS A 57 0.35 -10.53 -7.51
CA HIS A 57 1.20 -11.70 -7.59
C HIS A 57 0.65 -12.88 -6.76
N GLN A 58 1.01 -14.09 -7.18
CA GLN A 58 0.81 -15.32 -6.42
C GLN A 58 2.06 -16.20 -6.54
N LEU A 59 2.61 -16.64 -5.42
CA LEU A 59 3.89 -17.36 -5.34
C LEU A 59 3.72 -18.87 -5.23
N ASP A 60 2.51 -19.34 -4.92
CA ASP A 60 2.26 -20.74 -4.54
C ASP A 60 1.00 -21.33 -5.19
N GLY A 61 0.99 -22.67 -5.24
CA GLY A 61 -0.09 -23.47 -5.81
C GLY A 61 -0.16 -23.43 -7.33
N GLU A 62 -1.22 -24.05 -7.88
CA GLU A 62 -1.44 -24.17 -9.32
C GLU A 62 -1.68 -22.83 -10.02
N ARG A 63 -1.97 -21.77 -9.26
CA ARG A 63 -2.20 -20.40 -9.75
C ARG A 63 -0.98 -19.48 -9.52
N ALA A 64 0.19 -20.03 -9.20
CA ALA A 64 1.43 -19.24 -9.12
C ALA A 64 1.74 -18.52 -10.45
N GLY A 65 2.29 -17.31 -10.35
CA GLY A 65 2.51 -16.41 -11.50
C GLY A 65 1.29 -15.58 -11.90
N HIS A 66 0.19 -15.63 -11.14
CA HIS A 66 -0.99 -14.79 -11.37
C HIS A 66 -0.65 -13.30 -11.32
N ILE A 67 -1.05 -12.57 -12.36
CA ILE A 67 -0.95 -11.10 -12.48
C ILE A 67 -2.30 -10.57 -12.95
N ASN A 68 -2.71 -9.42 -12.44
CA ASN A 68 -3.94 -8.74 -12.81
C ASN A 68 -3.70 -7.23 -12.99
N LYS A 69 -3.21 -6.87 -14.17
CA LYS A 69 -2.86 -5.49 -14.53
C LYS A 69 -4.04 -4.53 -14.41
N ASP A 70 -5.23 -4.93 -14.81
CA ASP A 70 -6.40 -4.04 -14.80
C ASP A 70 -6.81 -3.71 -13.35
N PHE A 71 -6.73 -4.69 -12.45
CA PHE A 71 -6.94 -4.45 -11.03
C PHE A 71 -5.85 -3.56 -10.43
N ASP A 72 -4.58 -3.82 -10.75
CA ASP A 72 -3.44 -3.05 -10.25
C ASP A 72 -3.54 -1.57 -10.62
N LEU A 73 -3.79 -1.27 -11.90
CA LEU A 73 -3.91 0.10 -12.39
C LEU A 73 -5.11 0.81 -11.75
N ARG A 74 -6.25 0.11 -11.64
CA ARG A 74 -7.43 0.66 -10.96
C ARG A 74 -7.17 0.92 -9.48
N PHE A 75 -6.44 0.03 -8.81
CA PHE A 75 -6.03 0.23 -7.42
C PHE A 75 -5.15 1.46 -7.29
N MET A 76 -4.09 1.59 -8.10
CA MET A 76 -3.21 2.76 -8.11
C MET A 76 -3.97 4.06 -8.38
N ASP A 77 -4.87 4.08 -9.37
CA ASP A 77 -5.67 5.25 -9.70
C ASP A 77 -6.61 5.65 -8.55
N SER A 78 -7.17 4.67 -7.83
CA SER A 78 -8.02 4.96 -6.67
C SER A 78 -7.29 5.70 -5.55
N LEU A 79 -5.97 5.49 -5.38
CA LEU A 79 -5.19 6.13 -4.32
C LEU A 79 -5.02 7.64 -4.52
N ILE A 80 -5.26 8.16 -5.72
CA ILE A 80 -5.12 9.59 -6.04
C ILE A 80 -6.47 10.24 -6.31
N GLY A 81 -7.41 9.46 -6.87
CA GLY A 81 -8.74 9.92 -7.21
C GLY A 81 -9.61 10.29 -6.01
N ASP A 82 -10.88 10.57 -6.30
CA ASP A 82 -11.85 11.02 -5.30
C ASP A 82 -12.25 9.94 -4.28
N ASP A 83 -11.90 8.67 -4.55
CA ASP A 83 -12.21 7.53 -3.68
C ASP A 83 -10.95 6.71 -3.30
N PRO A 84 -10.07 7.22 -2.42
CA PRO A 84 -8.93 6.46 -1.88
C PRO A 84 -9.35 5.30 -0.98
N LYS A 85 -10.65 5.19 -0.67
CA LYS A 85 -11.24 4.08 0.09
C LYS A 85 -11.84 3.01 -0.83
N TRP A 86 -11.72 3.13 -2.15
CA TRP A 86 -12.29 2.20 -3.12
C TRP A 86 -12.00 0.74 -2.78
N ALA A 87 -10.75 0.39 -2.47
CA ALA A 87 -10.38 -1.00 -2.16
C ALA A 87 -10.99 -1.53 -0.83
N THR A 88 -11.51 -0.65 0.03
CA THR A 88 -12.14 -1.03 1.30
C THR A 88 -13.51 -1.71 1.12
N GLN A 89 -14.09 -1.65 -0.08
CA GLN A 89 -15.32 -2.35 -0.42
C GLN A 89 -15.14 -3.87 -0.53
N PHE A 90 -13.92 -4.34 -0.75
CA PHE A 90 -13.62 -5.76 -0.94
C PHE A 90 -13.31 -6.45 0.38
N SER A 91 -13.81 -7.67 0.54
CA SER A 91 -13.30 -8.63 1.51
C SER A 91 -11.88 -9.09 1.16
N ILE A 92 -11.17 -9.65 2.13
CA ILE A 92 -9.84 -10.23 1.91
C ILE A 92 -9.86 -11.30 0.82
N ASN A 93 -10.89 -12.16 0.81
CA ASN A 93 -11.01 -13.21 -0.19
C ASN A 93 -11.22 -12.62 -1.60
N GLU A 94 -11.95 -11.51 -1.73
CA GLU A 94 -12.11 -10.84 -3.02
C GLU A 94 -10.81 -10.18 -3.48
N LEU A 95 -10.09 -9.51 -2.58
CA LEU A 95 -8.76 -8.96 -2.88
C LEU A 95 -7.79 -10.06 -3.33
N VAL A 96 -7.77 -11.22 -2.66
CA VAL A 96 -6.94 -12.37 -3.04
C VAL A 96 -7.32 -12.91 -4.43
N ARG A 97 -8.62 -12.96 -4.77
CA ARG A 97 -9.04 -13.37 -6.13
C ARG A 97 -8.50 -12.40 -7.19
N GLN A 98 -8.55 -11.11 -6.90
CA GLN A 98 -8.10 -10.06 -7.83
C GLN A 98 -6.58 -10.02 -7.95
N ALA A 99 -5.86 -9.89 -6.84
CA ALA A 99 -4.43 -9.61 -6.79
C ALA A 99 -3.55 -10.86 -6.61
N GLY A 100 -4.11 -12.02 -6.28
CA GLY A 100 -3.34 -13.20 -5.86
C GLY A 100 -3.10 -13.23 -4.34
N THR A 101 -2.65 -14.37 -3.83
CA THR A 101 -2.53 -14.63 -2.38
C THR A 101 -1.54 -13.68 -1.70
N GLN A 102 -0.34 -13.50 -2.25
CA GLN A 102 0.64 -12.54 -1.72
C GLN A 102 0.38 -11.11 -2.21
N GLY A 103 -0.38 -10.95 -3.30
CA GLY A 103 -0.89 -9.64 -3.73
C GLY A 103 -1.64 -8.88 -2.63
N ILE A 104 -2.13 -9.53 -1.57
CA ILE A 104 -2.78 -8.91 -0.41
C ILE A 104 -1.90 -7.87 0.33
N GLU A 105 -0.60 -7.83 0.07
CA GLU A 105 0.32 -6.80 0.55
C GLU A 105 -0.10 -5.35 0.21
N LEU A 106 -0.95 -5.16 -0.80
CA LEU A 106 -1.58 -3.86 -1.12
C LEU A 106 -2.37 -3.23 0.05
N LEU A 107 -2.67 -3.97 1.12
CA LEU A 107 -3.16 -3.42 2.39
C LEU A 107 -2.20 -2.39 3.03
N MET A 108 -0.89 -2.55 2.84
CA MET A 108 0.12 -1.60 3.33
C MET A 108 0.06 -0.27 2.58
N TRP A 109 -0.31 -0.29 1.29
CA TRP A 109 -0.53 0.92 0.49
C TRP A 109 -1.75 1.70 0.99
N LEU A 110 -2.82 1.01 1.42
CA LEU A 110 -3.98 1.66 2.03
C LEU A 110 -3.64 2.31 3.38
N ALA A 111 -2.80 1.67 4.20
CA ALA A 111 -2.31 2.27 5.43
C ALA A 111 -1.45 3.52 5.15
N ALA A 112 -0.55 3.47 4.18
CA ALA A 112 0.25 4.62 3.78
C ALA A 112 -0.61 5.75 3.21
N ARG A 113 -1.55 5.44 2.31
CA ARG A 113 -2.48 6.42 1.74
C ARG A 113 -3.37 7.03 2.80
N GLY A 114 -3.87 6.25 3.75
CA GLY A 114 -4.70 6.75 4.85
C GLY A 114 -3.98 7.75 5.74
N ALA A 115 -2.65 7.70 5.82
CA ALA A 115 -1.85 8.67 6.56
C ALA A 115 -1.72 10.04 5.87
N LEU A 116 -2.04 10.13 4.58
CA LEU A 116 -2.09 11.40 3.84
C LEU A 116 -3.49 12.01 4.00
N THR A 117 -3.66 12.75 5.10
CA THR A 117 -4.88 13.43 5.56
C THR A 117 -5.28 14.58 4.63
N GLY A 118 -5.81 14.27 3.45
CA GLY A 118 -6.28 15.31 2.52
C GLY A 118 -6.21 14.91 1.06
N LYS A 119 -6.10 15.95 0.22
CA LYS A 119 -5.87 15.79 -1.22
C LYS A 119 -4.38 15.51 -1.43
N VAL A 120 -4.09 14.62 -2.36
CA VAL A 120 -2.71 14.29 -2.72
C VAL A 120 -2.41 14.76 -4.14
N ARG A 121 -1.16 15.11 -4.40
CA ARG A 121 -0.64 15.29 -5.75
C ARG A 121 0.27 14.11 -6.09
N GLU A 122 0.04 13.48 -7.24
CA GLU A 122 1.00 12.54 -7.81
C GLU A 122 2.19 13.32 -8.38
N LEU A 123 3.40 13.00 -7.90
CA LEU A 123 4.66 13.52 -8.42
C LEU A 123 5.33 12.55 -9.39
N HIS A 124 5.12 11.23 -9.18
CA HIS A 124 5.69 10.19 -10.02
C HIS A 124 4.87 8.90 -9.91
N ARG A 125 4.77 8.17 -11.03
CA ARG A 125 4.29 6.79 -11.07
C ARG A 125 5.16 5.92 -11.97
N ASN A 126 5.34 4.67 -11.58
CA ASN A 126 5.85 3.61 -12.43
C ASN A 126 5.04 2.33 -12.21
N TYR A 127 4.84 1.57 -13.28
CA TYR A 127 4.24 0.25 -13.25
C TYR A 127 4.98 -0.64 -14.25
N HIS A 128 5.43 -1.81 -13.83
CA HIS A 128 6.22 -2.72 -14.64
C HIS A 128 5.84 -4.18 -14.39
N ILE A 129 5.71 -4.95 -15.47
CA ILE A 129 5.58 -6.40 -15.44
C ILE A 129 6.60 -7.01 -16.41
N PRO A 130 7.33 -8.08 -16.03
CA PRO A 130 7.40 -8.67 -14.70
C PRO A 130 8.60 -8.15 -13.90
N ILE A 131 8.50 -8.15 -12.57
CA ILE A 131 9.67 -8.21 -11.67
C ILE A 131 9.55 -9.53 -10.90
N SER A 132 10.38 -10.52 -11.25
CA SER A 132 10.22 -11.89 -10.75
C SER A 132 8.80 -12.41 -11.05
N ASN A 133 8.01 -12.74 -10.02
CA ASN A 133 6.63 -13.21 -10.14
C ASN A 133 5.57 -12.11 -9.91
N THR A 134 5.99 -10.83 -9.86
CA THR A 134 5.16 -9.73 -9.39
C THR A 134 5.03 -8.61 -10.40
N ALA A 135 3.86 -7.98 -10.42
CA ALA A 135 3.65 -6.67 -11.02
C ALA A 135 4.19 -5.59 -10.06
N ALA A 136 5.28 -4.92 -10.44
CA ALA A 136 5.87 -3.88 -9.62
C ALA A 136 5.15 -2.55 -9.85
N GLY A 137 4.74 -1.89 -8.77
CA GLY A 137 4.21 -0.53 -8.78
C GLY A 137 5.01 0.38 -7.87
N LEU A 138 5.16 1.65 -8.27
CA LEU A 138 5.76 2.70 -7.44
C LEU A 138 5.00 4.00 -7.66
N MET A 139 4.65 4.68 -6.56
CA MET A 139 4.00 5.98 -6.59
C MET A 139 4.66 6.93 -5.58
N LEU A 140 4.91 8.17 -5.99
CA LEU A 140 5.29 9.25 -5.10
C LEU A 140 4.14 10.25 -5.01
N LEU A 141 3.58 10.36 -3.81
CA LEU A 141 2.46 11.25 -3.50
C LEU A 141 2.93 12.34 -2.53
N GLU A 142 2.51 13.57 -2.80
CA GLU A 142 2.69 14.71 -1.90
C GLU A 142 1.35 15.06 -1.25
N ASN A 143 1.34 15.17 0.09
CA ASN A 143 0.17 15.60 0.84
C ASN A 143 -0.01 17.12 0.69
N ARG A 144 -1.23 17.59 0.38
CA ARG A 144 -1.57 19.01 0.23
C ARG A 144 -2.47 19.52 1.34
#